data_AF-V8N511-F1
#
_entry.id   AF-V8N511-F1
#
_cell.length_a   1.000
_cell.length_b   1.000
_cell.length_c   1.000
_cell.angle_alpha   90.00
_cell.angle_beta   90.00
_cell.angle_gamma   90.00
#
_symmetry.space_group_name_H-M   'P 1'
#
loop_
_entity.id
_entity.type
_entity.pdbx_description
1 polymer ?
#
loop_
_entity_poly.entity_id
_entity_poly.type
_entity_poly.pdbx_seq_one_letter_code
_entity_poly.pdbx_strand_id
1 'polypeptide(L)'
;GPGLYYIDDGGARLKAPLFSTGSGNTFAYGILDSGHRPDLSVEEAYDLGRRAICYATHRDNYSGGVVNSTFPKQPPGSLGTP
;
A
#
# COMPACT_ATOMS: atom_id res chain seq x y z
N GLY A 1 -15.00 -3.29 9.97
CA GLY A 1 -14.43 -2.18 9.16
C GLY A 1 -13.34 -2.71 8.24
N PRO A 2 -12.79 -1.86 7.35
CA PRO A 2 -11.67 -2.23 6.47
C PRO A 2 -10.46 -2.70 7.27
N GLY A 3 -9.68 -3.62 6.72
CA GLY A 3 -8.50 -4.17 7.37
C GLY A 3 -7.47 -4.63 6.34
N LEU A 4 -6.22 -4.25 6.58
CA LEU A 4 -5.06 -4.66 5.80
C LEU A 4 -4.17 -5.54 6.68
N TYR A 5 -3.76 -6.69 6.13
CA TYR A 5 -2.97 -7.68 6.86
C TYR A 5 -1.75 -8.10 6.04
N TYR A 6 -0.58 -8.07 6.68
CA TYR A 6 0.63 -8.69 6.18
C TYR A 6 0.75 -10.11 6.76
N ILE A 7 1.13 -11.05 5.91
CA ILE A 7 1.40 -12.44 6.27
C ILE A 7 2.74 -12.82 5.66
N ASP A 8 3.60 -13.45 6.45
CA ASP A 8 4.87 -14.00 5.97
C ASP A 8 4.85 -15.54 5.94
N ASP A 9 5.93 -16.11 5.40
CA ASP A 9 6.17 -17.56 5.31
C ASP A 9 6.42 -18.21 6.68
N GLY A 10 6.82 -17.43 7.69
CA GLY A 10 6.92 -17.85 9.08
C GLY A 10 5.57 -17.96 9.81
N GLY A 11 4.47 -17.55 9.16
CA GLY A 11 3.13 -17.57 9.74
C GLY A 11 2.81 -16.36 10.62
N ALA A 12 3.64 -15.32 10.61
CA ALA A 12 3.30 -14.07 11.27
C ALA A 12 2.10 -13.43 10.57
N ARG A 13 1.25 -12.77 11.36
CA ARG A 13 0.09 -12.04 10.84
C ARG A 13 -0.01 -10.69 11.52
N LEU A 14 0.23 -9.63 10.77
CA LEU A 14 0.27 -8.26 11.27
C LEU A 14 -0.85 -7.43 10.65
N LYS A 15 -1.51 -6.59 11.46
CA LYS A 15 -2.52 -5.64 11.00
C LYS A 15 -1.96 -4.23 11.14
N ALA A 16 -1.93 -3.47 10.05
CA ALA A 16 -1.45 -2.08 10.01
C ALA A 16 -2.16 -1.30 8.89
N PRO A 17 -2.14 0.05 8.93
CA PRO A 17 -2.73 0.86 7.87
C PRO A 17 -1.92 0.86 6.56
N LEU A 18 -0.65 0.45 6.60
CA LEU A 18 0.28 0.51 5.48
C LEU A 18 1.24 -0.68 5.54
N PHE A 19 1.48 -1.31 4.38
CA PHE A 19 2.56 -2.30 4.20
C PHE A 19 3.20 -2.14 2.82
N SER A 20 4.49 -2.51 2.72
CA SER A 20 5.22 -2.70 1.47
C SER A 20 6.11 -3.94 1.57
N THR A 21 6.12 -4.75 0.52
CA THR A 21 6.75 -6.08 0.47
C THR A 21 7.55 -6.27 -0.82
N GLY A 22 8.43 -7.27 -0.85
CA GLY A 22 9.30 -7.55 -2.00
C GLY A 22 10.63 -6.79 -1.95
N SER A 23 11.47 -6.97 -2.98
CA SER A 23 12.83 -6.42 -3.04
C SER A 23 12.88 -4.89 -3.06
N GLY A 24 11.87 -4.25 -3.64
CA GLY A 24 11.77 -2.79 -3.73
C GLY A 24 11.15 -2.10 -2.51
N ASN A 25 10.84 -2.83 -1.42
CA ASN A 25 10.00 -2.29 -0.34
C ASN A 25 10.62 -1.08 0.38
N THR A 26 11.93 -1.06 0.57
CA THR A 26 12.66 0.03 1.24
C THR A 26 12.55 1.34 0.45
N PHE A 27 12.65 1.26 -0.88
CA PHE A 27 12.45 2.43 -1.76
C PHE A 27 11.00 2.89 -1.76
N ALA A 28 10.04 1.96 -1.74
CA ALA A 28 8.62 2.29 -1.67
C ALA A 28 8.27 2.98 -0.34
N TYR A 29 8.73 2.44 0.79
CA TYR A 29 8.52 3.05 2.12
C TYR A 29 9.06 4.48 2.18
N GLY A 30 10.24 4.76 1.60
CA GLY A 30 10.77 6.13 1.57
C GLY A 30 9.81 7.16 0.95
N ILE A 31 9.04 6.77 -0.07
CA ILE A 31 8.00 7.63 -0.66
C ILE A 31 6.72 7.61 0.17
N LEU A 32 6.28 6.43 0.62
CA LEU A 32 5.06 6.28 1.41
C LEU A 32 5.14 7.08 2.72
N ASP A 33 6.22 6.93 3.48
CA ASP A 33 6.43 7.61 4.76
C ASP A 33 6.48 9.14 4.61
N SER A 34 6.96 9.63 3.46
CA SER A 34 7.02 11.07 3.18
C SER A 34 5.65 11.69 2.88
N GLY A 35 4.66 10.90 2.48
CA GLY A 35 3.39 11.39 1.93
C GLY A 35 2.14 10.82 2.56
N HIS A 36 2.25 9.77 3.38
CA HIS A 36 1.11 9.12 4.01
C HIS A 36 0.48 10.02 5.07
N ARG A 37 -0.85 10.17 5.00
CA ARG A 37 -1.68 10.79 6.02
C ARG A 37 -3.00 10.03 6.14
N PRO A 38 -3.62 9.96 7.33
CA PRO A 38 -4.87 9.22 7.53
C PRO A 38 -6.06 9.73 6.69
N ASP A 39 -6.00 10.98 6.27
CA ASP A 39 -7.07 11.75 5.62
C ASP A 39 -6.84 11.97 4.11
N LEU A 40 -6.06 11.12 3.45
CA LEU A 40 -5.90 11.15 2.00
C LEU A 40 -7.25 10.95 1.29
N SER A 41 -7.51 11.79 0.28
CA SER A 41 -8.53 11.47 -0.71
C SER A 41 -8.12 10.25 -1.54
N VAL A 42 -9.09 9.62 -2.21
CA VAL A 42 -8.84 8.46 -3.06
C VAL A 42 -7.77 8.76 -4.12
N GLU A 43 -7.86 9.93 -4.77
CA GLU A 43 -6.91 10.30 -5.82
C GLU A 43 -5.50 10.58 -5.28
N GLU A 44 -5.38 11.20 -4.10
CA GLU A 44 -4.07 11.39 -3.47
C GLU A 44 -3.45 10.06 -3.03
N ALA A 45 -4.26 9.11 -2.54
CA ALA A 45 -3.80 7.78 -2.19
C ALA A 45 -3.31 7.01 -3.44
N TYR A 46 -4.05 7.11 -4.56
CA TYR A 46 -3.64 6.54 -5.83
C TYR A 46 -2.33 7.13 -6.34
N ASP A 47 -2.18 8.46 -6.35
CA ASP A 47 -0.95 9.09 -6.82
C ASP A 47 0.25 8.76 -5.90
N LEU A 48 0.05 8.74 -4.58
CA LEU A 48 1.08 8.34 -3.62
C LEU A 48 1.55 6.90 -3.86
N GLY A 49 0.61 5.96 -3.99
CA GLY A 49 0.92 4.56 -4.27
C GLY A 49 1.63 4.39 -5.61
N ARG A 50 1.14 5.05 -6.66
CA ARG A 50 1.76 5.02 -7.99
C ARG A 50 3.21 5.53 -7.96
N ARG A 51 3.46 6.68 -7.31
CA ARG A 51 4.82 7.22 -7.16
C ARG A 51 5.71 6.26 -6.39
N ALA A 52 5.25 5.69 -5.29
CA ALA A 52 6.03 4.76 -4.49
C ALA A 52 6.52 3.55 -5.32
N ILE A 53 5.63 2.94 -6.12
CA ILE A 53 6.00 1.82 -6.99
C ILE A 53 6.93 2.28 -8.11
N CYS A 54 6.64 3.40 -8.79
CA CYS A 54 7.52 3.91 -9.85
C CYS A 54 8.95 4.17 -9.35
N TYR A 55 9.11 4.79 -8.18
CA TYR A 55 10.42 5.03 -7.59
C TYR A 55 11.13 3.75 -7.14
N ALA A 56 10.39 2.77 -6.62
CA ALA A 56 10.94 1.47 -6.29
C ALA A 56 11.45 0.75 -7.55
N THR A 57 10.63 0.68 -8.61
CA THR A 57 11.02 0.05 -9.90
C THR A 57 12.22 0.74 -10.56
N HIS A 58 12.44 2.02 -10.30
CA HIS A 58 13.58 2.74 -10.86
C HIS A 58 14.90 2.38 -10.16
N ARG A 59 14.87 1.94 -8.89
CA ARG A 59 16.07 1.68 -8.08
C ARG A 59 16.32 0.20 -7.81
N ASP A 60 15.28 -0.62 -7.80
CA ASP A 60 15.37 -2.06 -7.57
C ASP A 60 15.40 -2.84 -8.89
N ASN A 61 16.51 -3.51 -9.16
CA ASN A 61 16.74 -4.27 -10.40
C ASN A 61 15.78 -5.47 -10.58
N TYR A 62 15.16 -5.94 -9.49
CA TYR A 62 14.21 -7.06 -9.52
C TYR A 62 12.75 -6.61 -9.64
N SER A 63 12.50 -5.31 -9.75
CA SER A 63 11.18 -4.71 -9.89
C SER A 63 11.05 -3.95 -11.22
N GLY A 64 9.89 -4.04 -11.90
CA GLY A 64 9.66 -3.33 -13.16
C GLY A 64 8.30 -3.59 -13.80
N GLY A 65 8.09 -3.08 -15.01
CA GLY A 65 6.87 -3.28 -15.79
C GLY A 65 5.82 -2.20 -15.55
N VAL A 66 4.59 -2.61 -15.22
CA VAL A 66 3.42 -1.73 -15.10
C VAL A 66 2.91 -1.64 -13.67
N VAL A 67 2.46 -0.45 -13.27
CA VAL A 67 1.85 -0.25 -11.95
C VAL A 67 0.38 -0.64 -12.02
N ASN A 68 0.01 -1.75 -11.36
CA ASN A 68 -1.38 -2.17 -11.20
C ASN A 68 -1.92 -1.67 -9.87
N SER A 69 -3.01 -0.90 -9.90
CA SER A 69 -3.62 -0.32 -8.70
C SER A 69 -5.06 -0.78 -8.55
N THR A 70 -5.44 -1.21 -7.35
CA THR A 70 -6.81 -1.63 -7.03
C THR A 70 -7.31 -0.84 -5.83
N PHE A 71 -8.56 -0.38 -5.91
CA PHE A 71 -9.24 0.25 -4.78
C PHE A 71 -10.36 -0.67 -4.29
N PRO A 72 -10.23 -1.25 -3.09
CA PRO A 72 -11.26 -2.12 -2.56
C PRO A 72 -12.52 -1.31 -2.30
N LYS A 73 -13.63 -1.72 -2.93
CA LYS A 73 -14.95 -1.17 -2.61
C LYS A 73 -15.36 -1.68 -1.24
N GLN A 74 -15.95 -0.81 -0.44
CA GLN A 74 -16.55 -1.22 0.82
C GLN A 74 -17.67 -2.23 0.53
N PRO A 75 -17.71 -3.38 1.22
CA PRO A 75 -18.79 -4.33 1.02
C PRO A 75 -20.13 -3.68 1.40
N PRO A 76 -21.19 -3.88 0.59
CA PRO A 76 -22.51 -3.35 0.94
C PRO A 76 -22.94 -3.94 2.28
N GLY A 77 -23.26 -3.08 3.26
CA GLY A 77 -23.77 -3.47 4.57
C GLY A 77 -22.84 -3.25 5.77
N SER A 78 -21.61 -2.75 5.60
CA SER A 78 -20.82 -2.30 6.77
C SER A 78 -21.26 -0.90 7.23
N LEU A 79 -22.49 -0.81 7.74
CA LEU A 79 -22.92 0.35 8.53
C LEU A 79 -22.00 0.48 9.75
N GLY A 80 -21.64 1.72 10.06
CA GLY A 80 -20.69 2.08 11.11
C GLY A 80 -21.01 1.35 12.42
N THR A 81 -19.96 0.82 13.03
CA THR A 81 -19.99 0.64 14.48
C THR A 81 -19.62 2.00 15.08
N PRO A 82 -20.35 2.46 16.12
CA PRO A 82 -20.11 3.76 16.75
C PRO A 82 -18.70 3.90 17.31
#